data_AF-A0A351Z5B0-F1
#
_entry.id   AF-A0A351Z5B0-F1
#
_cell.length_a   1.000
_cell.length_b   1.000
_cell.length_c   1.000
_cell.angle_alpha   90.00
_cell.angle_beta   90.00
_cell.angle_gamma   90.00
#
_symmetry.space_group_name_H-M   'P 1'
#
loop_
_entity.id
_entity.type
_entity.pdbx_description
1 polymer ?
#
loop_
_entity_poly.entity_id
_entity_poly.type
_entity_poly.pdbx_seq_one_letter_code
_entity_poly.pdbx_strand_id
1 'polypeptide(L)'
;MALTVMYGMDLGIKLERITELSRLVQEITGIEVQPYKPFVGRSVFLETPDTHIEGILRARIKGMKTRDFIDPGIIGQKTTLLFGPSALGGKSIELKAQEMGLAFDGNRVQAVIDAMRTRLHTVDALDEDEVGMIIREIFEMKGE
;
A
#
# COMPACT_ATOMS: atom_id res chain seq x y z
N MET A 1 -5.44 6.28 20.56
CA MET A 1 -6.08 6.81 19.33
C MET A 1 -7.47 7.37 19.56
N ALA A 2 -8.38 6.70 20.29
CA ALA A 2 -9.72 7.23 20.56
C ALA A 2 -9.70 8.68 21.11
N LEU A 3 -8.98 8.93 22.21
CA LEU A 3 -8.90 10.27 22.82
C LEU A 3 -8.36 11.34 21.87
N THR A 4 -7.29 11.05 21.13
CA THR A 4 -6.67 12.05 20.25
C THR A 4 -7.43 12.25 18.93
N VAL A 5 -7.85 11.17 18.26
CA VAL A 5 -8.51 11.24 16.94
C VAL A 5 -10.01 11.53 17.06
N MET A 6 -10.71 10.83 17.96
CA MET A 6 -12.17 10.95 18.06
C MET A 6 -12.59 12.10 18.97
N TYR A 7 -11.85 12.34 20.06
CA TYR A 7 -12.17 13.39 21.04
C TYR A 7 -11.29 14.64 20.93
N GLY A 8 -10.31 14.66 20.02
CA GLY A 8 -9.46 15.83 19.79
C GLY A 8 -8.55 16.20 20.97
N MET A 9 -8.31 15.28 21.91
CA MET A 9 -7.50 15.56 23.10
C MET A 9 -6.01 15.50 22.78
N ASP A 10 -5.30 16.60 23.07
CA ASP A 10 -3.85 16.61 23.14
C ASP A 10 -3.39 15.94 24.44
N LEU A 11 -2.63 14.86 24.30
CA LEU A 11 -2.10 14.08 25.42
C LEU A 11 -0.60 14.32 25.64
N GLY A 12 0.04 15.16 24.82
CA GLY A 12 1.51 15.33 24.83
C GLY A 12 2.27 14.08 24.37
N ILE A 13 1.60 13.13 23.71
CA ILE A 13 2.18 11.87 23.23
C ILE A 13 2.68 12.06 21.80
N LYS A 14 3.92 11.65 21.53
CA LYS A 14 4.50 11.55 20.18
C LYS A 14 3.92 10.35 19.45
N LEU A 15 2.79 10.53 18.77
CA LEU A 15 2.06 9.45 18.11
C LEU A 15 2.89 8.73 17.05
N GLU A 16 3.75 9.46 16.34
CA GLU A 16 4.62 8.95 15.28
C GLU A 16 5.61 7.88 15.76
N ARG A 17 5.84 7.79 17.08
CA ARG A 17 6.73 6.81 17.71
C ARG A 17 6.00 5.54 18.20
N ILE A 18 4.66 5.49 18.15
CA ILE A 18 3.88 4.38 18.72
C ILE A 18 4.24 3.05 18.07
N THR A 19 4.35 3.01 16.74
CA THR A 19 4.68 1.77 16.02
C THR A 19 6.09 1.28 16.35
N GLU A 20 7.06 2.19 16.39
CA GLU A 20 8.45 1.88 16.77
C GLU A 20 8.53 1.34 18.20
N LEU A 21 7.86 2.00 19.15
CA LEU A 21 7.81 1.57 20.54
C LEU A 21 7.20 0.16 20.67
N SER A 22 6.13 -0.14 19.93
CA SER A 22 5.52 -1.46 19.94
C SER A 22 6.47 -2.54 19.42
N ARG A 23 7.26 -2.23 18.38
CA ARG A 23 8.27 -3.16 17.84
C ARG A 23 9.41 -3.37 18.82
N LEU A 24 9.86 -2.31 19.49
CA LEU A 24 10.89 -2.40 20.53
C LEU A 24 10.44 -3.30 21.70
N VAL A 25 9.19 -3.15 22.16
CA VAL A 25 8.65 -4.02 23.22
C VAL A 25 8.58 -5.48 22.75
N GLN A 26 8.14 -5.74 21.52
CA GLN A 26 8.17 -7.09 20.94
C GLN A 26 9.60 -7.66 20.93
N GLU A 27 10.59 -6.87 20.51
CA GLU A 27 12.00 -7.29 20.45
C GLU A 27 12.55 -7.63 21.84
N ILE A 28 12.29 -6.78 22.83
CA ILE A 28 12.77 -6.98 24.21
C ILE A 28 12.08 -8.18 24.88
N THR A 29 10.78 -8.35 24.66
CA THR A 29 9.98 -9.38 25.36
C THR A 29 9.94 -10.72 24.65
N GLY A 30 10.23 -10.76 23.35
CA GLY A 30 10.04 -11.93 22.49
C GLY A 30 8.57 -12.24 22.20
N ILE A 31 7.62 -11.39 22.60
CA ILE A 31 6.19 -11.59 22.37
C ILE A 31 5.79 -10.90 21.07
N GLU A 32 5.42 -11.69 20.05
CA GLU A 32 4.96 -11.16 18.78
C GLU A 32 3.64 -10.40 18.90
N VAL A 33 3.59 -9.23 18.25
CA VAL A 33 2.36 -8.48 18.03
C VAL A 33 1.53 -9.17 16.96
N GLN A 34 0.25 -9.43 17.26
CA GLN A 34 -0.65 -10.02 16.28
C GLN A 34 -0.71 -9.18 14.99
N PRO A 35 -0.75 -9.81 13.79
CA PRO A 35 -0.67 -9.09 12.52
C PRO A 35 -1.70 -7.98 12.35
N TYR A 36 -2.92 -8.18 12.85
CA TYR A 36 -4.03 -7.22 12.75
C TYR A 36 -4.27 -6.45 14.06
N LYS A 37 -3.29 -6.43 14.98
CA LYS A 37 -3.39 -5.65 16.21
C LYS A 37 -3.63 -4.18 15.85
N PRO A 38 -4.72 -3.54 16.29
CA PRO A 38 -5.04 -2.17 15.89
C PRO A 38 -3.85 -1.23 16.02
N PHE A 39 -3.64 -0.43 14.97
CA PHE A 39 -2.57 0.58 14.83
C PHE A 39 -1.14 0.05 14.66
N VAL A 40 -0.74 -1.02 15.34
CA VAL A 40 0.68 -1.44 15.39
C VAL A 40 0.96 -2.77 14.70
N GLY A 41 -0.08 -3.53 14.39
CA GLY A 41 0.03 -4.80 13.68
C GLY A 41 0.53 -4.59 12.25
N ARG A 42 1.41 -5.48 11.80
CA ARG A 42 2.06 -5.42 10.47
C ARG A 42 1.09 -5.46 9.28
N SER A 43 -0.15 -5.87 9.50
CA SER A 43 -1.16 -6.09 8.46
C SER A 43 -2.36 -5.14 8.54
N VAL A 44 -2.36 -4.17 9.46
CA VAL A 44 -3.53 -3.28 9.69
C VAL A 44 -3.74 -2.26 8.57
N PHE A 45 -2.69 -1.86 7.87
CA PHE A 45 -2.77 -0.90 6.75
C PHE A 45 -2.42 -1.57 5.41
N LEU A 46 -2.67 -2.87 5.31
CA LEU A 46 -2.63 -3.58 4.04
C LEU A 46 -3.98 -3.44 3.35
N GLU A 47 -3.96 -2.99 2.11
CA GLU A 47 -5.16 -2.84 1.29
C GLU A 47 -5.05 -3.74 0.07
N THR A 48 -5.99 -4.68 -0.03
CA THR A 48 -6.11 -5.69 -1.07
C THR A 48 -7.34 -5.58 -2.00
N PRO A 49 -8.42 -4.80 -1.71
CA PRO A 49 -9.55 -4.74 -2.63
C PRO A 49 -9.37 -3.71 -3.75
N ASP A 50 -9.54 -4.14 -5.00
CA ASP A 50 -9.29 -3.34 -6.20
C ASP A 50 -9.97 -1.96 -6.18
N THR A 51 -11.25 -1.89 -5.83
CA THR A 51 -11.98 -0.61 -5.80
C THR A 51 -11.41 0.36 -4.77
N HIS A 52 -10.91 -0.16 -3.64
CA HIS A 52 -10.30 0.68 -2.62
C HIS A 52 -8.90 1.13 -3.05
N ILE A 53 -8.09 0.21 -3.60
CA ILE A 53 -6.77 0.49 -4.21
C ILE A 53 -6.90 1.59 -5.28
N GLU A 54 -7.88 1.49 -6.19
CA GLU A 54 -8.13 2.51 -7.20
C GLU A 54 -8.45 3.88 -6.58
N GLY A 55 -9.28 3.91 -5.54
CA GLY A 55 -9.62 5.13 -4.80
C GLY A 55 -8.37 5.77 -4.18
N ILE A 56 -7.51 4.95 -3.58
CA ILE A 56 -6.25 5.38 -3.00
C ILE A 56 -5.31 5.97 -4.06
N LEU A 57 -5.07 5.25 -5.16
CA LEU A 57 -4.21 5.71 -6.25
C LEU A 57 -4.73 7.02 -6.87
N ARG A 58 -6.05 7.14 -7.10
CA ARG A 58 -6.65 8.39 -7.61
C ARG A 58 -6.49 9.57 -6.64
N ALA A 59 -6.61 9.33 -5.34
CA ALA A 59 -6.39 10.36 -4.34
C ALA A 59 -4.93 10.82 -4.34
N ARG A 60 -3.98 9.87 -4.36
CA ARG A 60 -2.54 10.14 -4.44
C ARG A 60 -2.16 10.93 -5.70
N ILE A 61 -2.65 10.53 -6.88
CA ILE A 61 -2.46 11.27 -8.15
C ILE A 61 -2.95 12.72 -8.04
N LYS A 62 -4.04 12.97 -7.32
CA LYS A 62 -4.63 14.30 -7.12
C LYS A 62 -3.99 15.08 -5.96
N GLY A 63 -3.01 14.52 -5.25
CA GLY A 63 -2.46 15.11 -4.02
C GLY A 63 -3.48 15.24 -2.89
N MET A 64 -4.52 14.41 -2.90
CA MET A 64 -5.59 14.39 -1.91
C MET A 64 -5.33 13.32 -0.84
N LYS A 65 -5.77 13.57 0.38
CA LYS A 65 -5.79 12.55 1.43
C LYS A 65 -6.83 11.48 1.08
N THR A 66 -6.47 10.22 1.32
CA THR A 66 -7.40 9.09 1.23
C THR A 66 -8.44 9.16 2.32
N ARG A 67 -9.62 8.59 2.06
CA ARG A 67 -10.78 8.63 2.97
C ARG A 67 -10.63 7.61 4.12
N ASP A 68 -9.42 7.42 4.61
CA ASP A 68 -9.14 6.52 5.71
C ASP A 68 -9.59 7.17 7.02
N PHE A 69 -10.05 6.34 7.96
CA PHE A 69 -10.50 6.83 9.27
C PHE A 69 -9.36 7.53 10.03
N ILE A 70 -8.12 7.05 9.85
CA ILE A 70 -6.88 7.60 10.41
C ILE A 70 -5.80 7.51 9.33
N ASP A 71 -5.08 8.61 9.11
CA ASP A 71 -3.85 8.61 8.31
C ASP A 71 -2.77 7.76 9.03
N PRO A 72 -2.29 6.64 8.46
CA PRO A 72 -1.29 5.79 9.09
C PRO A 72 0.00 6.53 9.43
N GLY A 73 0.31 7.61 8.69
CA GLY A 73 1.49 8.44 8.92
C GLY A 73 1.51 9.08 10.31
N ILE A 74 0.33 9.35 10.90
CA ILE A 74 0.19 9.91 12.26
C ILE A 74 0.85 9.01 13.31
N ILE A 75 0.89 7.69 13.06
CA ILE A 75 1.45 6.70 13.99
C ILE A 75 2.74 6.04 13.47
N GLY A 76 3.40 6.68 12.50
CA GLY A 76 4.64 6.17 11.92
C GLY A 76 4.45 4.92 11.05
N GLN A 77 3.26 4.75 10.45
CA GLN A 77 2.96 3.69 9.50
C GLN A 77 2.71 4.25 8.10
N LYS A 78 2.63 3.36 7.11
CA LYS A 78 2.21 3.67 5.74
C LYS A 78 1.16 2.66 5.28
N THR A 79 0.26 3.09 4.41
CA THR A 79 -0.59 2.15 3.68
C THR A 79 0.27 1.41 2.66
N THR A 80 0.19 0.08 2.66
CA THR A 80 0.82 -0.77 1.67
C THR A 80 -0.29 -1.40 0.82
N LEU A 81 -0.28 -1.12 -0.48
CA LEU A 81 -1.22 -1.75 -1.41
C LEU A 81 -0.67 -3.11 -1.83
N LEU A 82 -1.54 -4.12 -1.84
CA LEU A 82 -1.24 -5.46 -2.28
C LEU A 82 -2.07 -5.77 -3.53
N PHE A 83 -1.40 -6.14 -4.60
CA PHE A 83 -1.98 -6.45 -5.90
C PHE A 83 -2.09 -7.96 -6.06
N GLY A 84 -3.27 -8.50 -5.73
CA GLY A 84 -3.61 -9.91 -5.92
C GLY A 84 -4.22 -10.21 -7.29
N PRO A 85 -4.84 -11.40 -7.46
CA PRO A 85 -5.51 -11.80 -8.70
C PRO A 85 -6.58 -10.83 -9.20
N SER A 86 -7.21 -10.09 -8.28
CA SER A 86 -8.22 -9.10 -8.58
C SER A 86 -7.63 -7.92 -9.39
N ALA A 87 -6.38 -7.53 -9.11
CA ALA A 87 -5.67 -6.48 -9.82
C ALA A 87 -5.38 -6.79 -11.31
N LEU A 88 -5.53 -8.05 -11.73
CA LEU A 88 -5.39 -8.46 -13.14
C LEU A 88 -6.50 -7.90 -14.04
N GLY A 89 -7.50 -7.20 -13.49
CA GLY A 89 -8.45 -6.38 -14.25
C GLY A 89 -7.81 -5.14 -14.91
N GLY A 90 -6.54 -4.83 -14.62
CA GLY A 90 -5.75 -3.81 -15.31
C GLY A 90 -5.91 -2.39 -14.80
N LYS A 91 -7.05 -2.06 -14.18
CA LYS A 91 -7.34 -0.66 -13.82
C LYS A 91 -6.43 -0.11 -12.73
N SER A 92 -6.15 -0.90 -11.70
CA SER A 92 -5.21 -0.54 -10.64
C SER A 92 -3.77 -0.40 -11.18
N ILE A 93 -3.40 -1.22 -12.18
CA ILE A 93 -2.10 -1.14 -12.86
C ILE A 93 -1.98 0.15 -13.67
N GLU A 94 -3.00 0.52 -14.45
CA GLU A 94 -3.05 1.80 -15.17
C GLU A 94 -2.87 2.99 -14.23
N LEU A 95 -3.61 2.99 -13.12
CA LEU A 95 -3.53 4.05 -12.13
C LEU A 95 -2.18 4.08 -11.44
N LYS A 96 -1.57 2.92 -11.15
CA LYS A 96 -0.23 2.85 -10.56
C LYS A 96 0.83 3.38 -11.52
N ALA A 97 0.77 3.02 -12.80
CA ALA A 97 1.65 3.56 -13.82
C ALA A 97 1.49 5.10 -13.94
N GLN A 98 0.24 5.59 -13.93
CA GLN A 98 -0.04 7.02 -13.94
C GLN A 98 0.50 7.74 -12.69
N GLU A 99 0.34 7.17 -11.51
CA GLU A 99 0.91 7.68 -10.25
C GLU A 99 2.44 7.80 -10.35
N MET A 100 3.09 6.86 -11.02
CA MET A 100 4.52 6.88 -11.31
C MET A 100 4.93 7.85 -12.43
N GLY A 101 3.98 8.53 -13.06
CA GLY A 101 4.23 9.44 -14.18
C GLY A 101 4.50 8.74 -15.52
N LEU A 102 4.13 7.46 -15.65
CA LEU A 102 4.36 6.65 -16.84
C LEU A 102 3.08 6.47 -17.65
N ALA A 103 3.15 6.76 -18.95
CA ALA A 103 2.02 6.59 -19.87
C ALA A 103 2.03 5.18 -20.49
N PHE A 104 0.96 4.43 -20.26
CA PHE A 104 0.76 3.07 -20.74
C PHE A 104 -0.41 3.02 -21.73
N ASP A 105 -0.21 2.31 -22.83
CA ASP A 105 -1.30 1.90 -23.73
C ASP A 105 -1.85 0.53 -23.30
N GLY A 106 -2.94 0.08 -23.91
CA GLY A 106 -3.56 -1.21 -23.57
C GLY A 106 -2.61 -2.40 -23.72
N ASN A 107 -1.66 -2.35 -24.67
CA ASN A 107 -0.67 -3.41 -24.86
C ASN A 107 0.32 -3.50 -23.71
N ARG A 108 0.82 -2.35 -23.22
CA ARG A 108 1.72 -2.31 -22.07
C ARG A 108 1.01 -2.73 -20.78
N VAL A 109 -0.25 -2.32 -20.59
CA VAL A 109 -1.06 -2.79 -19.46
C VAL A 109 -1.20 -4.31 -19.51
N GLN A 110 -1.49 -4.87 -20.69
CA GLN A 110 -1.60 -6.32 -20.85
C GLN A 110 -0.28 -7.05 -20.53
N ALA A 111 0.85 -6.50 -20.98
CA ALA A 111 2.16 -7.07 -20.65
C ALA A 111 2.43 -7.09 -19.14
N VAL A 112 2.02 -6.05 -18.40
CA VAL A 112 2.15 -6.02 -16.93
C VAL A 112 1.24 -7.06 -16.29
N ILE A 113 0.00 -7.18 -16.76
CA ILE A 113 -0.95 -8.20 -16.30
C ILE A 113 -0.35 -9.60 -16.48
N ASP A 114 0.25 -9.88 -17.63
CA ASP A 114 0.82 -11.20 -17.92
C ASP A 114 2.04 -11.49 -17.01
N ALA A 115 2.92 -10.51 -16.82
CA ALA A 115 4.06 -10.62 -15.90
C ALA A 115 3.61 -10.83 -14.44
N MET A 116 2.61 -10.06 -13.99
CA MET A 116 2.01 -10.22 -12.66
C MET A 116 1.37 -11.60 -12.51
N ARG A 117 0.63 -12.08 -13.52
CA ARG A 117 0.01 -13.41 -13.50
C ARG A 117 1.06 -14.51 -13.29
N THR A 118 2.20 -14.41 -13.97
CA THR A 118 3.31 -15.37 -13.78
C THR A 118 3.79 -15.38 -12.33
N ARG A 119 3.97 -14.21 -11.71
CA ARG A 119 4.41 -14.09 -10.32
C ARG A 119 3.36 -14.63 -9.33
N LEU A 120 2.08 -14.32 -9.58
CA LEU A 120 0.95 -14.75 -8.75
C LEU A 120 0.70 -16.27 -8.76
N HIS A 121 1.36 -17.04 -9.63
CA HIS A 121 1.40 -18.50 -9.50
C HIS A 121 2.25 -18.98 -8.31
N THR A 122 3.14 -18.13 -7.80
CA THR A 122 4.06 -18.45 -6.70
C THR A 122 3.75 -17.71 -5.40
N VAL A 123 3.09 -16.56 -5.48
CA VAL A 123 2.74 -15.70 -4.33
C VAL A 123 1.29 -15.26 -4.41
N ASP A 124 0.65 -15.01 -3.26
CA ASP A 124 -0.78 -14.64 -3.23
C ASP A 124 -1.04 -13.20 -3.70
N ALA A 125 -0.07 -12.30 -3.50
CA ALA A 125 -0.14 -10.90 -3.90
C ALA A 125 1.27 -10.32 -4.06
N LEU A 126 1.36 -9.24 -4.83
CA LEU A 126 2.57 -8.43 -4.99
C LEU A 126 2.40 -7.09 -4.29
N ASP A 127 3.44 -6.56 -3.67
CA ASP A 127 3.37 -5.21 -3.10
C ASP A 127 3.56 -4.10 -4.15
N GLU A 128 3.38 -2.85 -3.73
CA GLU A 128 3.56 -1.67 -4.60
C GLU A 128 4.93 -1.57 -5.24
N ASP A 129 5.98 -2.01 -4.53
CA ASP A 129 7.36 -1.90 -4.98
C ASP A 129 7.63 -2.97 -6.06
N GLU A 130 7.16 -4.19 -5.85
CA GLU A 130 7.21 -5.28 -6.83
C GLU A 130 6.45 -4.93 -8.12
N VAL A 131 5.22 -4.44 -8.00
CA VAL A 131 4.44 -4.00 -9.17
C VAL A 131 5.11 -2.82 -9.86
N GLY A 132 5.66 -1.88 -9.09
CA GLY A 132 6.42 -0.75 -9.63
C GLY A 132 7.65 -1.18 -10.44
N MET A 133 8.37 -2.23 -10.03
CA MET A 133 9.48 -2.80 -10.80
C MET A 133 9.00 -3.37 -12.13
N ILE A 134 7.94 -4.19 -12.14
CA ILE A 134 7.37 -4.78 -13.36
C ILE A 134 6.93 -3.68 -14.35
N ILE A 135 6.29 -2.63 -13.85
CA ILE A 135 5.87 -1.48 -14.67
C ILE A 135 7.09 -0.81 -15.31
N ARG A 136 8.17 -0.54 -14.56
CA ARG A 136 9.38 0.11 -15.12
C ARG A 136 10.05 -0.76 -16.18
N GLU A 137 10.22 -2.05 -15.91
CA GLU A 137 10.84 -2.99 -16.87
C GLU A 137 10.10 -2.98 -18.21
N ILE A 138 8.77 -3.06 -18.19
CA ILE A 138 7.95 -3.07 -19.41
C ILE A 138 7.96 -1.72 -20.13
N PHE A 139 8.07 -0.62 -19.38
CA PHE A 139 8.18 0.71 -19.96
C PHE A 139 9.49 0.89 -20.74
N GLU A 140 10.60 0.38 -20.21
CA GLU A 140 11.95 0.51 -20.77
C GLU A 140 12.18 -0.42 -21.98
N MET A 141 11.51 -1.57 -22.06
CA MET A 141 11.65 -2.55 -23.16
C MET A 141 11.29 -2.05 -24.57
N LYS A 142 10.72 -0.85 -24.74
CA LYS A 142 10.41 -0.25 -26.06
C LYS A 142 11.05 1.12 -26.29
N GLY A 143 12.17 1.39 -25.62
CA GLY A 143 13.03 2.55 -25.90
C GLY A 143 13.93 2.42 -27.14
N GLU A 144 13.80 1.34 -27.93
CA GLU A 144 14.49 1.11 -29.22
C GLU A 144 13.52 1.12 -30.41
#